data_AF-A0A7U9HBX7-F1
#
_entry.id   AF-A0A7U9HBX7-F1
#
_cell.length_a   1.000
_cell.length_b   1.000
_cell.length_c   1.000
_cell.angle_alpha   90.00
_cell.angle_beta   90.00
_cell.angle_gamma   90.00
#
_symmetry.space_group_name_H-M   'P 1'
#
loop_
_entity.id
_entity.type
_entity.pdbx_description
1 polymer ?
#
loop_
_entity_poly.entity_id
_entity_poly.type
_entity_poly.pdbx_seq_one_letter_code
_entity_poly.pdbx_strand_id
1 'polypeptide(L)'
;MNFTRWSARLPGTQRRAAARTDTALSPDRRADGSVPAARAEQPADEAPLAADVPSVDELPVRDVLGRVPALVALLHGPEHRLAYVNDAYVAAFGIRDLGARAREALPELDEPGLFPLLDQVQRSGRPRTLKSRKAPDGRSYTFTCTPVTEGHNGDGRGVLVFATDVTDHAEAAGRLRASERSQRETAVTLQRSLLPQELEEPDDLRVAATYHPGGTEAAVGGDWYDVITLGGGRTALVIGDVMGRGVRAAAVMGQLRTAVRA
;
A
#
# COMPACT_ATOMS: atom_id res chain seq x y z
N MET A 1 3.55 21.40 -0.31
CA MET A 1 4.10 22.63 -0.90
C MET A 1 5.60 22.57 -0.74
N ASN A 2 6.34 22.54 -1.85
CA ASN A 2 7.80 22.61 -1.80
C ASN A 2 8.19 24.05 -1.45
N PHE A 3 8.92 24.23 -0.36
CA PHE A 3 9.46 25.53 0.02
C PHE A 3 10.91 25.58 -0.39
N THR A 4 11.19 26.32 -1.46
CA THR A 4 12.56 26.47 -1.95
C THR A 4 13.13 27.76 -1.36
N ARG A 5 14.11 27.60 -0.45
CA ARG A 5 14.76 28.72 0.24
C ARG A 5 16.04 29.09 -0.49
N TRP A 6 16.06 30.30 -1.05
CA TRP A 6 17.24 30.86 -1.72
C TRP A 6 17.87 31.97 -0.88
N SER A 7 19.19 32.09 -0.96
CA SER A 7 19.92 33.27 -0.48
C SER A 7 21.09 33.57 -1.42
N ALA A 8 21.17 34.80 -1.92
CA ALA A 8 22.35 35.32 -2.60
C ALA A 8 23.05 36.32 -1.69
N ARG A 9 24.38 36.32 -1.65
CA ARG A 9 25.17 37.26 -0.85
C ARG A 9 26.17 37.97 -1.76
N LEU A 10 26.05 39.28 -1.85
CA LEU A 10 27.08 40.13 -2.43
C LEU A 10 28.19 40.34 -1.38
N PRO A 11 29.48 40.33 -1.77
CA PRO A 11 30.57 40.68 -0.86
C PRO A 11 30.32 42.07 -0.25
N GLY A 12 30.30 42.18 1.09
CA GLY A 12 30.33 43.48 1.79
C GLY A 12 29.04 44.01 2.43
N THR A 13 27.91 43.29 2.43
CA THR A 13 26.66 43.77 3.07
C THR A 13 26.34 43.05 4.38
N GLN A 14 26.20 43.82 5.49
CA GLN A 14 25.77 43.30 6.79
C GLN A 14 24.24 43.15 6.90
N ARG A 15 23.83 42.18 7.72
CA ARG A 15 22.47 41.66 7.89
C ARG A 15 21.50 42.73 8.45
N ARG A 16 20.48 43.13 7.70
CA ARG A 16 19.24 43.68 8.28
C ARG A 16 18.19 42.56 8.35
N ALA A 17 17.83 42.18 9.57
CA ALA A 17 16.76 41.21 9.82
C ALA A 17 15.41 41.89 9.55
N ALA A 18 14.65 41.38 8.58
CA ALA A 18 13.25 41.76 8.39
C ALA A 18 12.40 41.11 9.49
N ALA A 19 11.57 41.93 10.13
CA ALA A 19 10.70 41.57 11.22
C ALA A 19 9.60 40.58 10.78
N ARG A 20 9.33 39.59 11.63
CA ARG A 20 8.12 38.76 11.57
C ARG A 20 6.95 39.57 12.11
N THR A 21 5.87 39.67 11.36
CA THR A 21 4.55 40.06 11.86
C THR A 21 3.70 38.80 12.00
N ASP A 22 3.57 38.30 13.23
CA ASP A 22 2.50 37.38 13.61
C ASP A 22 1.20 38.19 13.72
N THR A 23 0.14 37.73 13.07
CA THR A 23 -1.22 38.23 13.32
C THR A 23 -2.12 37.03 13.58
N ALA A 24 -2.49 36.90 14.85
CA ALA A 24 -3.48 35.96 15.34
C ALA A 24 -4.89 36.43 14.97
N LEU A 25 -5.74 35.52 14.48
CA LEU A 25 -7.19 35.70 14.42
C LEU A 25 -7.91 34.37 14.69
N SER A 26 -8.81 34.42 15.66
CA SER A 26 -9.93 33.49 15.91
C SER A 26 -10.90 34.21 16.87
N PRO A 27 -12.16 33.78 17.02
CA PRO A 27 -13.04 32.99 16.15
C PRO A 27 -14.43 33.67 15.97
N ASP A 28 -15.34 33.04 15.22
CA ASP A 28 -16.77 32.81 15.56
C ASP A 28 -17.69 32.79 14.32
N ARG A 29 -18.42 31.68 14.12
CA ARG A 29 -19.89 31.68 13.96
C ARG A 29 -20.44 30.29 13.64
N ARG A 30 -21.49 29.96 14.41
CA ARG A 30 -22.44 28.86 14.25
C ARG A 30 -23.35 29.07 13.03
N ALA A 31 -23.68 27.96 12.36
CA ALA A 31 -24.91 27.71 11.59
C ALA A 31 -25.00 26.17 11.50
N ASP A 32 -25.84 25.49 12.29
CA ASP A 32 -27.28 25.27 12.10
C ASP A 32 -27.65 24.77 10.70
N GLY A 33 -27.99 23.49 10.62
CA GLY A 33 -28.22 22.73 9.40
C GLY A 33 -28.78 21.36 9.74
N SER A 34 -30.09 21.33 9.96
CA SER A 34 -30.91 20.15 10.22
C SER A 34 -30.93 19.19 9.02
N VAL A 35 -30.74 17.91 9.29
CA VAL A 35 -30.83 16.81 8.31
C VAL A 35 -32.25 16.24 8.35
N PRO A 36 -32.97 16.04 7.22
CA PRO A 36 -34.29 15.43 7.25
C PRO A 36 -34.20 13.92 7.49
N ALA A 37 -35.13 13.40 8.29
CA ALA A 37 -35.28 11.99 8.58
C ALA A 37 -35.69 11.20 7.32
N ALA A 38 -35.00 10.09 7.07
CA ALA A 38 -35.34 9.14 6.02
C ALA A 38 -36.68 8.45 6.32
N ARG A 39 -37.56 8.48 5.31
CA ARG A 39 -38.89 7.87 5.27
C ARG A 39 -38.74 6.34 5.27
N ALA A 40 -39.30 5.67 6.28
CA ALA A 40 -39.41 4.22 6.31
C ALA A 40 -40.47 3.78 5.27
N GLU A 41 -40.05 3.00 4.28
CA GLU A 41 -40.95 2.25 3.42
C GLU A 41 -41.33 0.94 4.12
N GLN A 42 -42.62 0.78 4.42
CA GLN A 42 -43.22 -0.48 4.84
C GLN A 42 -43.40 -1.37 3.61
N PRO A 43 -42.92 -2.64 3.62
CA PRO A 43 -43.33 -3.61 2.61
C PRO A 43 -44.75 -4.07 2.93
N ALA A 44 -45.64 -3.86 1.97
CA ALA A 44 -46.96 -4.45 1.94
C ALA A 44 -46.86 -5.95 1.59
N ASP A 45 -47.41 -6.78 2.47
CA ASP A 45 -48.22 -7.97 2.23
C ASP A 45 -48.05 -8.66 0.85
N GLU A 46 -47.20 -9.69 0.80
CA GLU A 46 -47.27 -10.76 -0.20
C GLU A 46 -47.26 -12.12 0.50
N ALA A 47 -48.30 -12.91 0.23
CA ALA A 47 -48.61 -14.20 0.82
C ALA A 47 -47.58 -15.31 0.46
N PRO A 48 -47.48 -16.40 1.26
CA PRO A 48 -46.32 -17.27 1.26
C PRO A 48 -46.34 -18.33 0.14
N LEU A 49 -45.40 -18.22 -0.80
CA LEU A 49 -44.85 -19.39 -1.51
C LEU A 49 -43.62 -19.87 -0.74
N ALA A 50 -43.84 -20.53 0.39
CA ALA A 50 -42.79 -21.30 1.04
C ALA A 50 -42.52 -22.55 0.19
N ALA A 51 -41.74 -22.36 -0.87
CA ALA A 51 -40.93 -23.45 -1.39
C ALA A 51 -40.12 -23.98 -0.20
N ASP A 52 -40.13 -25.30 -0.03
CA ASP A 52 -39.41 -26.03 1.01
C ASP A 52 -37.90 -25.85 0.79
N VAL A 53 -37.37 -24.69 1.18
CA VAL A 53 -35.95 -24.40 1.16
C VAL A 53 -35.37 -25.17 2.34
N PRO A 54 -34.59 -26.24 2.12
CA PRO A 54 -34.04 -27.01 3.21
C PRO A 54 -33.25 -26.09 4.13
N SER A 55 -33.48 -26.22 5.44
CA SER A 55 -32.74 -25.44 6.42
C SER A 55 -31.25 -25.75 6.28
N VAL A 56 -30.39 -24.77 6.58
CA VAL A 56 -28.94 -24.99 6.60
C VAL A 56 -28.56 -26.14 7.54
N ASP A 57 -29.37 -26.41 8.56
CA ASP A 57 -29.20 -27.53 9.50
C ASP A 57 -29.43 -28.92 8.88
N GLU A 58 -30.19 -28.99 7.78
CA GLU A 58 -30.51 -30.23 7.07
C GLU A 58 -29.48 -30.58 6.00
N LEU A 59 -28.63 -29.62 5.63
CA LEU A 59 -27.53 -29.85 4.69
C LEU A 59 -26.34 -30.47 5.42
N PRO A 60 -25.83 -31.63 4.97
CA PRO A 60 -24.62 -32.21 5.54
C PRO A 60 -23.45 -31.24 5.34
N VAL A 61 -22.88 -30.75 6.45
CA VAL A 61 -21.79 -29.74 6.48
C VAL A 61 -20.64 -30.09 5.54
N ARG A 62 -20.30 -31.38 5.43
CA ARG A 62 -19.26 -31.87 4.53
C ARG A 62 -19.57 -31.59 3.06
N ASP A 63 -20.83 -31.70 2.63
CA ASP A 63 -21.25 -31.52 1.25
C ASP A 63 -21.31 -30.03 0.89
N VAL A 64 -21.58 -29.17 1.89
CA VAL A 64 -21.50 -27.71 1.75
C VAL A 64 -20.04 -27.30 1.59
N LEU A 65 -19.16 -27.72 2.52
CA LEU A 65 -17.73 -27.41 2.47
C LEU A 65 -17.06 -28.00 1.21
N GLY A 66 -17.51 -29.15 0.73
CA GLY A 66 -16.99 -29.81 -0.47
C GLY A 66 -17.10 -28.95 -1.72
N ARG A 67 -18.22 -28.23 -1.86
CA ARG A 67 -18.53 -27.40 -3.04
C ARG A 67 -17.97 -25.99 -2.99
N VAL A 68 -17.39 -25.57 -1.86
CA VAL A 68 -16.81 -24.22 -1.73
C VAL A 68 -15.62 -24.10 -2.69
N PRO A 69 -15.59 -23.10 -3.61
CA PRO A 69 -14.51 -22.93 -4.59
C PRO A 69 -13.28 -22.25 -3.98
N ALA A 70 -12.91 -22.65 -2.77
CA ALA A 70 -11.74 -22.17 -2.04
C ALA A 70 -11.13 -23.34 -1.29
N LEU A 71 -9.84 -23.27 -0.99
CA LEU A 71 -9.13 -24.35 -0.32
C LEU A 71 -9.56 -24.39 1.14
N VAL A 72 -10.16 -25.50 1.57
CA VAL A 72 -10.62 -25.69 2.94
C VAL A 72 -9.93 -26.88 3.55
N ALA A 73 -9.41 -26.72 4.77
CA ALA A 73 -8.93 -27.80 5.61
C ALA A 73 -9.46 -27.64 7.05
N LEU A 74 -9.77 -28.74 7.71
CA LEU A 74 -10.16 -28.77 9.13
C LEU A 74 -9.10 -29.53 9.92
N LEU A 75 -8.59 -28.91 10.98
CA LEU A 75 -7.50 -29.44 11.81
C LEU A 75 -7.97 -29.62 13.24
N HIS A 76 -7.67 -30.75 13.89
CA HIS A 76 -8.14 -31.06 15.25
C HIS A 76 -6.99 -31.35 16.21
N GLY A 77 -7.23 -31.00 17.48
CA GLY A 77 -6.34 -31.33 18.59
C GLY A 77 -5.05 -30.50 18.63
N PRO A 78 -4.22 -30.71 19.66
CA PRO A 78 -3.02 -29.92 19.90
C PRO A 78 -1.92 -30.13 18.85
N GLU A 79 -1.97 -31.25 18.11
CA GLU A 79 -1.00 -31.54 17.04
C GLU A 79 -1.47 -31.09 15.65
N HIS A 80 -2.62 -30.41 15.55
CA HIS A 80 -3.26 -30.00 14.29
C HIS A 80 -3.38 -31.17 13.31
N ARG A 81 -4.05 -32.24 13.71
CA ARG A 81 -4.26 -33.41 12.84
C ARG A 81 -5.32 -33.11 11.79
N LEU A 82 -5.06 -33.49 10.55
CA LEU A 82 -5.95 -33.21 9.43
C LEU A 82 -7.23 -34.05 9.55
N ALA A 83 -8.38 -33.40 9.74
CA ALA A 83 -9.68 -34.06 9.84
C ALA A 83 -10.44 -34.05 8.51
N TYR A 84 -10.25 -33.02 7.69
CA TYR A 84 -10.97 -32.85 6.42
C TYR A 84 -10.22 -31.92 5.47
N VAL A 85 -10.36 -32.17 4.17
CA VAL A 85 -10.04 -31.24 3.06
C VAL A 85 -11.17 -31.29 2.04
N ASN A 86 -11.44 -30.18 1.35
CA ASN A 86 -12.48 -30.14 0.32
C ASN A 86 -11.97 -30.48 -1.09
N ASP A 87 -12.89 -30.60 -2.04
CA ASP A 87 -12.59 -30.97 -3.42
C ASP A 87 -11.65 -29.95 -4.09
N ALA A 88 -11.81 -28.67 -3.80
CA ALA A 88 -10.92 -27.62 -4.31
C ALA A 88 -9.46 -27.83 -3.83
N TYR A 89 -9.28 -28.25 -2.58
CA TYR A 89 -7.97 -28.61 -2.04
C TYR A 89 -7.37 -29.81 -2.76
N VAL A 90 -8.16 -30.88 -2.91
CA VAL A 90 -7.72 -32.11 -3.57
C VAL A 90 -7.37 -31.87 -5.03
N ALA A 91 -8.14 -31.02 -5.72
CA ALA A 91 -7.84 -30.62 -7.10
C ALA A 91 -6.53 -29.83 -7.22
N ALA A 92 -6.19 -29.02 -6.22
CA ALA A 92 -4.97 -28.20 -6.23
C ALA A 92 -3.72 -28.98 -5.81
N PHE A 93 -3.82 -29.83 -4.79
CA PHE A 93 -2.66 -30.44 -4.12
C PHE A 93 -2.71 -31.98 -4.01
N GLY A 94 -3.78 -32.61 -4.48
CA GLY A 94 -3.99 -34.04 -4.43
C GLY A 94 -4.66 -34.54 -3.15
N ILE A 95 -4.91 -35.85 -3.10
CA ILE A 95 -5.54 -36.51 -1.97
C ILE A 95 -4.60 -36.48 -0.75
N ARG A 96 -5.18 -36.31 0.45
CA ARG A 96 -4.44 -36.20 1.72
C ARG A 96 -4.84 -37.30 2.71
N ASP A 97 -3.86 -37.77 3.48
CA ASP A 97 -4.09 -38.72 4.56
C ASP A 97 -4.72 -38.02 5.77
N LEU A 98 -5.97 -38.38 6.04
CA LEU A 98 -6.68 -37.90 7.23
C LEU A 98 -6.07 -38.51 8.50
N GLY A 99 -6.01 -37.74 9.57
CA GLY A 99 -5.42 -38.10 10.87
C GLY A 99 -3.92 -37.84 10.98
N ALA A 100 -3.22 -37.63 9.85
CA ALA A 100 -1.82 -37.23 9.85
C ALA A 100 -1.64 -35.80 10.39
N ARG A 101 -0.43 -35.48 10.85
CA ARG A 101 -0.10 -34.13 11.35
C ARG A 101 -0.12 -33.16 10.17
N ALA A 102 -0.73 -31.99 10.33
CA ALA A 102 -0.83 -31.02 9.24
C ALA A 102 0.54 -30.62 8.65
N ARG A 103 1.61 -30.60 9.43
CA ARG A 103 2.99 -30.35 8.93
C ARG A 103 3.50 -31.41 7.95
N GLU A 104 3.03 -32.64 8.09
CA GLU A 104 3.40 -33.77 7.23
C GLU A 104 2.42 -33.89 6.06
N ALA A 105 1.13 -33.69 6.32
CA ALA A 105 0.06 -33.85 5.36
C ALA A 105 -0.08 -32.67 4.39
N LEU A 106 0.32 -31.46 4.81
CA LEU A 106 0.15 -30.22 4.07
C LEU A 106 1.49 -29.46 3.95
N PRO A 107 2.50 -30.04 3.27
CA PRO A 107 3.82 -29.40 3.12
C PRO A 107 3.78 -28.05 2.39
N GLU A 108 2.81 -27.83 1.51
CA GLU A 108 2.51 -26.54 0.86
C GLU A 108 2.11 -25.44 1.85
N LEU A 109 1.71 -25.84 3.06
CA LEU A 109 1.33 -24.95 4.15
C LEU A 109 2.43 -24.80 5.19
N ASP A 110 3.61 -25.39 4.98
CA ASP A 110 4.81 -25.22 5.85
C ASP A 110 5.47 -23.85 5.64
N GLU A 111 4.64 -22.82 5.71
CA GLU A 111 5.01 -21.42 5.62
C GLU A 111 5.43 -20.87 7.00
N PRO A 112 6.48 -20.03 7.07
CA PRO A 112 6.88 -19.38 8.31
C PRO A 112 5.71 -18.59 8.93
N GLY A 113 5.16 -19.12 10.02
CA GLY A 113 4.14 -18.46 10.84
C GLY A 113 2.73 -19.02 10.75
N LEU A 114 2.39 -19.94 9.83
CA LEU A 114 1.06 -20.55 9.79
C LEU A 114 0.81 -21.44 11.02
N PHE A 115 1.69 -22.38 11.33
CA PHE A 115 1.54 -23.24 12.51
C PHE A 115 1.49 -22.46 13.84
N PRO A 116 2.37 -21.47 14.08
CA PRO A 116 2.23 -20.56 15.22
C PRO A 116 0.88 -19.84 15.28
N LEU A 117 0.31 -19.48 14.13
CA LEU A 117 -1.01 -18.87 14.04
C LEU A 117 -2.12 -19.86 14.42
N LEU A 118 -2.04 -21.11 13.93
CA LEU A 118 -2.98 -22.17 14.29
C LEU A 118 -2.98 -22.42 15.81
N ASP A 119 -1.79 -22.51 16.42
CA ASP A 119 -1.66 -22.61 17.88
C ASP A 119 -2.31 -21.42 18.60
N GLN A 120 -2.10 -20.21 18.07
CA GLN A 120 -2.66 -18.99 18.65
C GLN A 120 -4.19 -18.95 18.52
N VAL A 121 -4.74 -19.39 17.40
CA VAL A 121 -6.19 -19.46 17.16
C VAL A 121 -6.83 -20.48 18.11
N GLN A 122 -6.26 -21.68 18.26
CA GLN A 122 -6.78 -22.66 19.23
C GLN A 122 -6.75 -22.13 20.67
N ARG A 123 -5.63 -21.51 21.07
CA ARG A 123 -5.46 -20.94 22.42
C ARG A 123 -6.41 -19.78 22.68
N SER A 124 -6.52 -18.84 21.74
CA SER A 124 -7.29 -17.60 21.93
C SER A 124 -8.77 -17.74 21.60
N GLY A 125 -9.17 -18.75 20.84
CA GLY A 125 -10.56 -18.90 20.37
C GLY A 125 -11.02 -17.74 19.47
N ARG A 126 -10.08 -17.00 18.86
CA ARG A 126 -10.40 -15.89 17.95
C ARG A 126 -9.91 -16.20 16.53
N PRO A 127 -10.71 -15.89 15.49
CA PRO A 127 -10.26 -15.99 14.12
C PRO A 127 -9.05 -15.10 13.86
N ARG A 128 -8.12 -15.56 13.02
CA ARG A 128 -6.97 -14.79 12.58
C ARG A 128 -6.66 -15.04 11.12
N THR A 129 -6.14 -14.01 10.45
CA THR A 129 -5.78 -14.07 9.03
C THR A 129 -4.30 -13.82 8.85
N LEU A 130 -3.63 -14.71 8.12
CA LEU A 130 -2.28 -14.53 7.61
C LEU A 130 -2.37 -14.00 6.18
N LYS A 131 -1.92 -12.76 5.97
CA LYS A 131 -1.99 -12.11 4.66
C LYS A 131 -0.88 -12.60 3.73
N SER A 132 -1.30 -12.98 2.53
CA SER A 132 -0.52 -13.06 1.28
C SER A 132 0.95 -13.42 1.47
N ARG A 133 1.22 -14.73 1.55
CA ARG A 133 2.58 -15.27 1.46
C ARG A 133 2.73 -16.11 0.21
N LYS A 134 3.91 -16.01 -0.40
CA LYS A 134 4.26 -16.75 -1.59
C LYS A 134 4.67 -18.15 -1.14
N ALA A 135 3.82 -19.13 -1.43
CA ALA A 135 4.05 -20.53 -1.14
C ALA A 135 5.20 -21.09 -2.01
N PRO A 136 5.77 -22.26 -1.66
CA PRO A 136 6.86 -22.88 -2.41
C PRO A 136 6.49 -23.21 -3.86
N ASP A 137 5.21 -23.41 -4.14
CA ASP A 137 4.63 -23.61 -5.48
C ASP A 137 4.65 -22.32 -6.35
N GLY A 138 5.05 -21.19 -5.77
CA GLY A 138 5.12 -19.88 -6.42
C GLY A 138 3.83 -19.07 -6.34
N ARG A 139 2.73 -19.65 -5.86
CA ARG A 139 1.43 -18.98 -5.71
C ARG A 139 1.37 -18.19 -4.42
N SER A 140 0.51 -17.18 -4.36
CA SER A 140 0.30 -16.39 -3.14
C SER A 140 -1.04 -16.74 -2.53
N TYR A 141 -1.04 -17.14 -1.24
CA TYR A 141 -2.28 -17.47 -0.53
C TYR A 141 -2.52 -16.53 0.64
N THR A 142 -3.79 -16.22 0.88
CA THR A 142 -4.25 -15.63 2.13
C THR A 142 -4.97 -16.70 2.95
N PHE A 143 -4.49 -16.95 4.17
CA PHE A 143 -5.04 -17.96 5.06
C PHE A 143 -5.90 -17.30 6.13
N THR A 144 -7.13 -17.75 6.29
CA THR A 144 -8.01 -17.41 7.41
C THR A 144 -8.20 -18.65 8.26
N CYS A 145 -7.81 -18.55 9.52
CA CYS A 145 -7.89 -19.61 10.51
C CYS A 145 -8.97 -19.26 11.52
N THR A 146 -10.04 -20.03 11.53
CA THR A 146 -11.23 -19.83 12.38
C THR A 146 -11.34 -20.99 13.36
N PRO A 147 -11.45 -20.74 14.67
CA PRO A 147 -11.61 -21.82 15.63
C PRO A 147 -12.99 -22.47 15.45
N VAL A 148 -13.02 -23.80 15.57
CA VAL A 148 -14.26 -24.60 15.54
C VAL A 148 -14.34 -25.34 16.86
N THR A 149 -15.49 -25.24 17.53
CA THR A 149 -15.76 -25.98 18.76
C THR A 149 -16.52 -27.24 18.41
N GLU A 150 -16.03 -28.41 18.82
CA GLU A 150 -16.84 -29.65 18.72
C GLU A 150 -17.99 -29.62 19.75
N GLY A 151 -19.20 -29.95 19.30
CA GLY A 151 -20.38 -30.04 20.15
C GLY A 151 -20.48 -31.38 20.89
N HIS A 152 -20.86 -31.30 22.17
CA HIS A 152 -21.29 -32.33 23.13
C HIS A 152 -20.26 -33.15 23.93
N ASN A 153 -18.97 -33.21 23.58
CA ASN A 153 -17.97 -33.93 24.42
C ASN A 153 -16.69 -33.16 24.73
N GLY A 154 -16.70 -31.82 24.62
CA GLY A 154 -15.79 -30.93 25.36
C GLY A 154 -14.28 -31.02 25.12
N ASP A 155 -13.74 -31.92 24.30
CA ASP A 155 -12.30 -32.20 24.28
C ASP A 155 -11.57 -31.89 22.95
N GLY A 156 -12.29 -31.40 21.94
CA GLY A 156 -11.71 -31.03 20.65
C GLY A 156 -11.93 -29.57 20.28
N ARG A 157 -10.90 -28.72 20.42
CA ARG A 157 -10.84 -27.46 19.67
C ARG A 157 -10.22 -27.74 18.31
N GLY A 158 -11.00 -27.52 17.26
CA GLY A 158 -10.54 -27.55 15.88
C GLY A 158 -10.19 -26.17 15.35
N VAL A 159 -9.51 -26.13 14.21
CA VAL A 159 -9.28 -24.93 13.42
C VAL A 159 -9.69 -25.21 11.98
N LEU A 160 -10.64 -24.43 11.49
CA LEU A 160 -10.98 -24.35 10.07
C LEU A 160 -9.99 -23.40 9.40
N VAL A 161 -9.24 -23.93 8.44
CA VAL A 161 -8.33 -23.18 7.59
C VAL A 161 -8.98 -22.97 6.24
N PHE A 162 -9.11 -21.71 5.86
CA PHE A 162 -9.58 -21.28 4.55
C PHE A 162 -8.43 -20.58 3.83
N ALA A 163 -8.03 -21.06 2.66
CA ALA A 163 -7.01 -20.41 1.85
C ALA A 163 -7.60 -19.95 0.51
N THR A 164 -7.29 -18.70 0.16
CA THR A 164 -7.66 -18.10 -1.12
C THR A 164 -6.40 -17.82 -1.92
N ASP A 165 -6.38 -18.29 -3.17
CA ASP A 165 -5.36 -17.93 -4.14
C ASP A 165 -5.51 -16.44 -4.49
N VAL A 166 -4.49 -15.66 -4.17
CA VAL A 166 -4.37 -14.23 -4.45
C VAL A 166 -3.16 -13.95 -5.34
N THR A 167 -2.67 -14.94 -6.08
CA THR A 167 -1.48 -14.83 -6.93
C THR A 167 -1.61 -13.69 -7.93
N ASP A 168 -2.69 -13.66 -8.72
CA ASP A 168 -2.92 -12.60 -9.71
C ASP A 168 -2.91 -11.21 -9.10
N HIS A 169 -3.56 -11.06 -7.94
CA HIS A 169 -3.64 -9.80 -7.22
C HIS A 169 -2.28 -9.39 -6.63
N ALA A 170 -1.57 -10.33 -6.01
CA ALA A 170 -0.26 -10.10 -5.42
C ALA A 170 0.78 -9.72 -6.48
N GLU A 171 0.77 -10.40 -7.63
CA GLU A 171 1.65 -10.11 -8.75
C GLU A 171 1.33 -8.76 -9.39
N ALA A 172 0.05 -8.45 -9.64
CA ALA A 172 -0.35 -7.15 -10.18
C ALA A 172 0.08 -6.01 -9.26
N ALA A 173 -0.15 -6.15 -7.95
CA ALA A 173 0.32 -5.18 -6.96
C ALA A 173 1.86 -5.08 -6.93
N GLY A 174 2.57 -6.19 -7.11
CA GLY A 174 4.03 -6.22 -7.25
C GLY A 174 4.53 -5.47 -8.48
N ARG A 175 3.94 -5.73 -9.64
CA ARG A 175 4.26 -5.07 -10.93
C ARG A 175 4.05 -3.56 -10.85
N LEU A 176 2.92 -3.11 -10.30
CA LEU A 176 2.63 -1.68 -10.12
C LEU A 176 3.70 -1.00 -9.25
N ARG A 177 4.00 -1.57 -8.08
CA ARG A 177 5.03 -1.03 -7.17
C ARG A 177 6.41 -0.97 -7.82
N ALA A 178 6.78 -1.98 -8.59
CA ALA A 178 8.05 -2.00 -9.33
C ALA A 178 8.10 -0.91 -10.41
N SER A 179 7.02 -0.75 -11.19
CA SER A 179 6.90 0.31 -12.20
C SER A 179 7.00 1.69 -11.57
N GLU A 180 6.27 1.96 -10.48
CA GLU A 180 6.35 3.25 -9.79
C GLU A 180 7.75 3.53 -9.26
N ARG A 181 8.42 2.53 -8.69
CA ARG A 181 9.80 2.67 -8.21
C ARG A 181 10.74 3.04 -9.36
N SER A 182 10.67 2.32 -10.48
CA SER A 182 11.50 2.59 -11.65
C SER A 182 11.24 3.99 -12.21
N GLN A 183 9.97 4.39 -12.37
CA GLN A 183 9.61 5.75 -12.81
C GLN A 183 10.15 6.83 -11.87
N ARG A 184 10.10 6.60 -10.54
CA ARG A 184 10.66 7.51 -9.54
C ARG A 184 12.18 7.62 -9.68
N GLU A 185 12.89 6.50 -9.80
CA GLU A 185 14.35 6.45 -9.97
C GLU A 185 14.80 7.17 -11.25
N THR A 186 14.10 6.96 -12.37
CA THR A 186 14.37 7.67 -13.62
C THR A 186 14.13 9.17 -13.47
N ALA A 187 13.03 9.58 -12.85
CA ALA A 187 12.71 10.99 -12.68
C ALA A 187 13.73 11.72 -11.78
N VAL A 188 14.18 11.08 -10.68
CA VAL A 188 15.22 11.64 -9.79
C VAL A 188 16.56 11.76 -10.53
N THR A 189 16.95 10.74 -11.29
CA THR A 189 18.18 10.77 -12.09
C THR A 189 18.14 11.88 -13.14
N LEU A 190 17.03 12.02 -13.86
CA LEU A 190 16.84 13.10 -14.84
C LEU A 190 16.94 14.47 -14.19
N GLN A 191 16.22 14.70 -13.07
CA GLN A 191 16.30 15.99 -12.37
C GLN A 191 17.73 16.35 -11.95
N ARG A 192 18.49 15.40 -11.40
CA ARG A 192 19.89 15.62 -11.00
C ARG A 192 20.80 15.95 -12.19
N SER A 193 20.53 15.38 -13.37
CA SER A 193 21.29 15.67 -14.58
C SER A 193 21.00 17.04 -15.19
N LEU A 194 19.84 17.62 -14.88
CA LEU A 194 19.38 18.89 -15.46
C LEU A 194 19.72 20.11 -14.61
N LEU A 195 19.87 19.93 -13.29
CA LEU A 195 20.42 20.96 -12.41
C LEU A 195 21.92 21.16 -12.71
N PRO A 196 22.44 22.41 -12.64
CA PRO A 196 23.87 22.66 -12.80
C PRO A 196 24.69 21.84 -11.78
N GLN A 197 25.57 20.96 -12.27
CA GLN A 197 26.51 20.22 -11.42
C GLN A 197 27.63 21.13 -10.91
N GLU A 198 28.01 22.11 -11.73
CA GLU A 198 28.93 23.19 -11.42
C GLU A 198 28.29 24.51 -11.85
N LEU A 199 28.37 25.51 -10.99
CA LEU A 199 27.91 26.87 -11.28
C LEU A 199 29.09 27.70 -11.77
N GLU A 200 28.85 28.57 -12.75
CA GLU A 200 29.83 29.61 -13.09
C GLU A 200 30.09 30.48 -11.86
N GLU A 201 31.36 30.71 -11.56
CA GLU A 201 31.83 31.66 -10.53
C GLU A 201 32.38 32.92 -11.21
N PRO A 202 31.58 34.00 -11.33
CA PRO A 202 32.08 35.28 -11.84
C PRO A 202 33.14 35.86 -10.90
N ASP A 203 34.14 36.56 -11.45
CA ASP A 203 35.27 37.12 -10.69
C ASP A 203 34.84 37.99 -9.48
N ASP A 204 33.70 38.67 -9.61
CA ASP A 204 33.17 39.60 -8.59
C ASP A 204 32.11 38.98 -7.67
N LEU A 205 31.72 37.71 -7.87
CA LEU A 205 30.57 37.09 -7.21
C LEU A 205 30.82 35.64 -6.78
N ARG A 206 30.62 35.35 -5.48
CA ARG A 206 30.56 33.97 -4.99
C ARG A 206 29.14 33.45 -5.02
N VAL A 207 28.92 32.36 -5.74
CA VAL A 207 27.59 31.72 -5.84
C VAL A 207 27.58 30.38 -5.12
N ALA A 208 26.54 30.14 -4.34
CA ALA A 208 26.25 28.84 -3.76
C ALA A 208 24.77 28.55 -3.91
N ALA A 209 24.43 27.31 -4.28
CA ALA A 209 23.06 26.85 -4.41
C ALA A 209 22.89 25.51 -3.70
N THR A 210 21.77 25.36 -2.99
CA THR A 210 21.38 24.08 -2.40
C THR A 210 19.93 23.82 -2.73
N TYR A 211 19.67 22.68 -3.38
CA TYR A 211 18.31 22.22 -3.65
C TYR A 211 17.83 21.32 -2.50
N HIS A 212 16.73 21.71 -1.85
CA HIS A 212 16.08 20.92 -0.81
C HIS A 212 14.70 20.44 -1.30
N PRO A 213 14.51 19.13 -1.52
CA PRO A 213 13.19 18.61 -1.88
C PRO A 213 12.21 18.78 -0.72
N GLY A 214 10.99 19.24 -1.01
CA GLY A 214 9.98 19.59 0.00
C GLY A 214 9.15 18.43 0.56
N GLY A 215 9.57 17.17 0.42
CA GLY A 215 8.83 16.02 0.95
C GLY A 215 9.61 14.70 0.96
N THR A 216 9.17 13.77 1.82
CA THR A 216 9.67 12.38 1.92
C THR A 216 9.24 11.50 0.74
N GLU A 217 8.13 11.85 0.09
CA GLU A 217 7.81 11.33 -1.24
C GLU A 217 8.57 12.17 -2.26
N ALA A 218 9.53 11.54 -2.97
CA ALA A 218 10.39 12.13 -3.98
C ALA A 218 9.58 12.69 -5.18
N ALA A 219 8.87 13.79 -4.95
CA ALA A 219 8.30 14.61 -5.99
C ALA A 219 9.45 15.41 -6.60
N VAL A 220 9.85 15.02 -7.81
CA VAL A 220 10.72 15.83 -8.68
C VAL A 220 10.07 17.20 -8.82
N GLY A 221 10.69 18.21 -8.22
CA GLY A 221 10.22 19.59 -8.28
C GLY A 221 10.49 20.21 -9.65
N GLY A 222 9.64 21.17 -10.03
CA GLY A 222 9.81 21.97 -11.24
C GLY A 222 10.88 23.05 -11.12
N ASP A 223 11.39 23.30 -9.90
CA ASP A 223 12.36 24.34 -9.64
C ASP A 223 13.72 24.04 -10.30
N TRP A 224 14.27 25.03 -10.99
CA TRP A 224 15.61 25.02 -11.55
C TRP A 224 16.27 26.38 -11.41
N TYR A 225 17.58 26.39 -11.57
CA TYR A 225 18.39 27.58 -11.45
C TYR A 225 19.58 27.52 -12.40
N ASP A 226 20.09 28.68 -12.80
CA ASP A 226 21.32 28.81 -13.57
C ASP A 226 22.02 30.15 -13.32
N VAL A 227 23.33 30.21 -13.59
CA VAL A 227 24.17 31.41 -13.49
C VAL A 227 24.89 31.58 -14.83
N ILE A 228 24.74 32.75 -15.45
CA ILE A 228 25.27 33.04 -16.78
C ILE A 228 26.03 34.36 -16.75
N THR A 229 27.29 34.34 -17.17
CA THR A 229 28.10 35.55 -17.36
C THR A 229 27.74 36.26 -18.67
N LEU A 230 27.33 37.53 -18.59
CA LEU A 230 26.84 38.33 -19.75
C LEU A 230 27.90 39.29 -20.33
N GLY A 231 29.14 39.21 -19.84
CA GLY A 231 30.23 40.12 -20.18
C GLY A 231 30.09 41.53 -19.57
N GLY A 232 31.23 42.22 -19.43
CA GLY A 232 31.31 43.56 -18.84
C GLY A 232 30.98 43.61 -17.35
N GLY A 233 31.34 42.56 -16.59
CA GLY A 233 31.07 42.46 -15.14
C GLY A 233 29.61 42.17 -14.78
N ARG A 234 28.76 41.82 -15.76
CA ARG A 234 27.33 41.54 -15.53
C ARG A 234 27.07 40.03 -15.46
N THR A 235 26.25 39.63 -14.50
CA THR A 235 25.85 38.23 -14.27
C THR A 235 24.32 38.12 -14.24
N ALA A 236 23.76 37.15 -14.94
CA ALA A 236 22.35 36.77 -14.84
C ALA A 236 22.21 35.57 -13.89
N LEU A 237 21.30 35.71 -12.92
CA LEU A 237 20.81 34.60 -12.10
C LEU A 237 19.42 34.22 -12.59
N VAL A 238 19.27 32.97 -13.00
CA VAL A 238 18.01 32.44 -13.51
C VAL A 238 17.43 31.51 -12.47
N ILE A 239 16.15 31.68 -12.16
CA ILE A 239 15.37 30.77 -11.32
C ILE A 239 14.02 30.60 -12.00
N GLY A 240 13.58 29.35 -12.14
CA GLY A 240 12.27 29.06 -12.71
C GLY A 240 11.62 27.87 -12.03
N ASP A 241 10.29 27.81 -12.09
CA ASP A 241 9.49 26.66 -11.66
C ASP A 241 8.68 26.16 -12.86
N VAL A 242 8.81 24.88 -13.17
CA VAL A 242 8.01 24.19 -14.19
C VAL A 242 6.82 23.53 -13.51
N MET A 243 5.61 24.03 -13.78
CA MET A 243 4.40 23.39 -13.27
C MET A 243 4.33 21.91 -13.67
N GLY A 244 4.27 21.03 -12.67
CA GLY A 244 4.16 19.59 -12.84
C GLY A 244 5.18 18.82 -12.01
N ARG A 245 5.24 17.51 -12.21
CA ARG A 245 6.22 16.62 -11.56
C ARG A 245 6.70 15.53 -12.51
N GLY A 246 7.89 15.00 -12.23
CA GLY A 246 8.44 13.84 -12.92
C GLY A 246 9.08 14.15 -14.27
N VAL A 247 9.22 13.11 -15.11
CA VAL A 247 10.02 13.11 -16.35
C VAL A 247 9.66 14.26 -17.31
N ARG A 248 8.36 14.59 -17.46
CA ARG A 248 7.92 15.65 -18.36
C ARG A 248 8.35 17.05 -17.89
N ALA A 249 8.26 17.34 -16.59
CA ALA A 249 8.69 18.61 -16.03
C ALA A 249 10.23 18.77 -16.16
N ALA A 250 10.96 17.69 -15.93
CA ALA A 250 12.40 17.61 -16.16
C ALA A 250 12.77 17.91 -17.63
N ALA A 251 12.11 17.30 -18.61
CA ALA A 251 12.41 17.57 -20.03
C ALA A 251 12.21 19.05 -20.41
N VAL A 252 11.13 19.69 -19.94
CA VAL A 252 10.85 21.11 -20.18
C VAL A 252 11.90 22.01 -19.50
N MET A 253 12.32 21.67 -18.28
CA MET A 253 13.42 22.36 -17.58
C MET A 253 14.69 22.39 -18.43
N GLY A 254 15.09 21.24 -19.01
CA GLY A 254 16.28 21.17 -19.87
C GLY A 254 16.19 22.08 -21.08
N GLN A 255 15.03 22.10 -21.75
CA GLN A 255 14.80 22.98 -22.91
C GLN A 255 14.87 24.46 -22.54
N LEU A 256 14.23 24.87 -21.44
CA LEU A 256 14.26 26.26 -20.96
C LEU A 256 15.69 26.69 -20.62
N ARG A 257 16.45 25.83 -19.95
CA ARG A 257 17.85 26.11 -19.61
C ARG A 257 18.72 26.30 -20.85
N THR A 258 18.60 25.42 -21.84
CA THR A 258 19.34 25.56 -23.11
C THR A 258 18.93 26.84 -23.84
N ALA A 259 17.64 27.18 -23.86
CA ALA A 259 17.15 28.39 -24.51
C ALA A 259 17.64 29.67 -23.84
N VAL A 260 17.79 29.69 -22.51
CA VAL A 260 18.29 30.86 -21.78
C VAL A 260 19.81 31.05 -21.94
N ARG A 261 20.54 29.99 -22.31
CA ARG A 261 21.99 30.04 -22.61
C ARG A 261 22.33 30.31 -24.08
N ALA A 262 21.34 30.27 -24.98
CA ALA A 262 21.50 30.53 -26.41
C ALA A 262 21.42 32.04 -26.71
#